data_AF-A0A2V8ILY5-F1
#
_entry.id   AF-A0A2V8ILY5-F1
#
_cell.length_a   1.000
_cell.length_b   1.000
_cell.length_c   1.000
_cell.angle_alpha   90.00
_cell.angle_beta   90.00
_cell.angle_gamma   90.00
#
_symmetry.space_group_name_H-M   'P 1'
#
loop_
_entity.id
_entity.type
_entity.pdbx_description
1 polymer ?
#
loop_
_entity_poly.entity_id
_entity_poly.type
_entity_poly.pdbx_seq_one_letter_code
_entity_poly.pdbx_strand_id
1 'polypeptide(L)'
;MTAKTTARPGRNEPCHCGSGRKYKLCCLEKDNAALTAANAQAAADAAAQPADADREVPKRTTIHQTEQPWKASTSRVFVPRPRGPRKVGGS
;
A
#
# COMPACT_ATOMS: atom_id res chain seq x y z
N MET A 1 39.12 -5.17 -0.06
CA MET A 1 38.03 -4.45 -0.75
C MET A 1 36.77 -5.29 -0.59
N THR A 2 36.11 -5.17 0.55
CA THR A 2 35.01 -6.07 0.94
C THR A 2 33.71 -5.53 0.40
N ALA A 3 33.12 -6.23 -0.57
CA ALA A 3 31.82 -5.90 -1.13
C ALA A 3 30.76 -5.95 -0.02
N LYS A 4 30.17 -4.79 0.30
CA LYS A 4 29.04 -4.71 1.23
C LYS A 4 27.79 -5.20 0.53
N THR A 5 27.41 -6.43 0.80
CA THR A 5 26.06 -6.97 0.56
C THR A 5 25.10 -6.28 1.54
N THR A 6 24.80 -5.00 1.30
CA THR A 6 23.91 -4.23 2.18
C THR A 6 22.46 -4.58 1.88
N ALA A 7 21.85 -5.32 2.80
CA ALA A 7 20.42 -5.24 3.02
C ALA A 7 19.99 -3.75 2.97
N ARG A 8 18.89 -3.46 2.28
CA ARG A 8 18.40 -2.08 2.04
C ARG A 8 18.48 -1.28 3.35
N PRO A 9 19.37 -0.28 3.46
CA PRO A 9 19.57 0.44 4.70
C PRO A 9 18.29 1.14 5.13
N GLY A 10 18.10 1.25 6.45
CA GLY A 10 16.97 1.98 7.01
C GLY A 10 16.92 3.42 6.49
N ARG A 11 15.73 4.01 6.43
CA ARG A 11 15.48 5.33 5.79
C ARG A 11 16.43 6.45 6.26
N ASN A 12 16.85 6.44 7.53
CA ASN A 12 17.74 7.45 8.11
C ASN A 12 19.23 7.04 8.15
N GLU A 13 19.57 5.80 7.82
CA GLU A 13 20.95 5.28 7.84
C GLU A 13 21.80 5.90 6.72
N PRO A 14 23.15 5.89 6.86
CA PRO A 14 24.04 6.32 5.79
C PRO A 14 23.80 5.51 4.51
N CYS A 15 23.75 6.19 3.36
CA CYS A 15 23.53 5.53 2.08
C CYS A 15 24.65 4.53 1.76
N HIS A 16 24.27 3.32 1.36
CA HIS A 16 25.21 2.29 0.91
C HIS A 16 25.99 2.68 -0.36
N CYS A 17 25.54 3.72 -1.07
CA CYS A 17 26.18 4.28 -2.25
C CYS A 17 27.49 5.03 -1.96
N GLY A 18 27.87 5.19 -0.70
CA GLY A 18 29.12 5.86 -0.31
C GLY A 18 29.04 7.40 -0.30
N SER A 19 27.85 7.97 -0.49
CA SER A 19 27.66 9.44 -0.49
C SER A 19 27.72 10.09 0.90
N GLY A 20 27.74 9.30 1.98
CA GLY A 20 27.70 9.78 3.37
C GLY A 20 26.38 10.47 3.78
N ARG A 21 25.44 10.65 2.84
CA ARG A 21 24.12 11.25 3.10
C ARG A 21 23.14 10.19 3.60
N LYS A 22 22.09 10.60 4.33
CA LYS A 22 21.01 9.71 4.77
C LYS A 22 20.35 9.06 3.54
N TYR A 23 20.04 7.77 3.60
CA TYR A 23 19.46 7.01 2.48
C TYR A 23 18.23 7.68 1.86
N LYS A 24 17.35 8.27 2.69
CA LYS A 24 16.16 9.04 2.23
C LYS A 24 16.44 10.26 1.36
N LEU A 25 17.65 10.82 1.41
CA LEU A 25 18.08 12.01 0.67
C LEU A 25 18.98 11.66 -0.52
N CYS A 26 19.18 10.37 -0.82
CA CYS A 26 20.14 9.94 -1.82
C CYS A 26 19.59 8.87 -2.77
N CYS A 27 19.50 7.61 -2.32
CA CYS A 27 19.08 6.51 -3.19
C CYS A 27 17.58 6.22 -3.11
N LEU A 28 16.92 6.56 -2.00
CA LEU A 28 15.50 6.22 -1.79
C LEU A 28 14.56 6.75 -2.88
N GLU A 29 14.77 7.97 -3.37
CA GLU A 29 13.95 8.52 -4.46
C GLU A 29 14.17 7.76 -5.77
N LYS A 30 15.42 7.37 -6.04
CA LYS A 30 15.78 6.58 -7.22
C LYS A 30 15.21 5.17 -7.14
N ASP A 31 15.28 4.56 -5.96
CA ASP A 31 14.72 3.24 -5.70
C ASP A 31 13.19 3.25 -5.82
N ASN A 32 12.52 4.30 -5.33
CA ASN A 32 11.09 4.46 -5.51
C ASN A 32 10.71 4.63 -6.98
N ALA A 33 11.43 5.47 -7.73
CA ALA A 33 11.21 5.63 -9.17
C ALA A 33 11.39 4.30 -9.92
N ALA A 34 12.42 3.53 -9.57
CA ALA A 34 12.67 2.20 -10.12
C ALA A 34 11.56 1.20 -9.77
N LEU A 35 11.06 1.22 -8.53
CA LEU A 35 9.93 0.38 -8.12
C LEU A 35 8.64 0.75 -8.86
N THR A 36 8.37 2.05 -9.06
CA THR A 36 7.21 2.48 -9.85
C THR A 36 7.33 2.08 -11.30
N ALA A 37 8.53 2.16 -11.89
CA ALA A 37 8.77 1.72 -13.26
C ALA A 37 8.63 0.20 -13.40
N ALA A 38 9.18 -0.57 -12.45
CA ALA A 38 9.04 -2.03 -12.42
C ALA A 38 7.58 -2.46 -12.26
N ASN A 39 6.80 -1.77 -11.42
CA ASN A 39 5.37 -2.02 -11.29
C ASN A 39 4.59 -1.65 -12.57
N ALA A 40 4.98 -0.57 -13.25
CA ALA A 40 4.37 -0.19 -14.53
C ALA A 40 4.68 -1.21 -15.63
N GLN A 41 5.92 -1.73 -15.67
CA GLN A 41 6.31 -2.82 -16.56
C GLN A 41 5.52 -4.09 -16.24
N ALA A 42 5.47 -4.52 -14.97
CA ALA A 42 4.68 -5.67 -14.55
C ALA A 42 3.18 -5.50 -14.87
N ALA A 43 2.64 -4.28 -14.80
CA ALA A 43 1.27 -4.00 -15.22
C ALA A 43 1.09 -4.11 -16.74
N ALA A 44 2.07 -3.67 -17.54
CA ALA A 44 2.05 -3.83 -18.99
C ALA A 44 2.19 -5.30 -19.40
N ASP A 45 3.08 -6.06 -18.75
CA ASP A 45 3.23 -7.50 -18.96
C ASP A 45 1.96 -8.26 -18.53
N ALA A 46 1.33 -7.88 -17.41
CA ALA A 46 0.05 -8.45 -16.98
C ALA A 46 -1.10 -8.12 -17.97
N ALA A 47 -1.07 -6.96 -18.61
CA ALA A 47 -2.03 -6.59 -19.65
C ALA A 47 -1.75 -7.28 -20.99
N ALA A 48 -0.51 -7.71 -21.24
CA ALA A 48 -0.09 -8.40 -22.46
C ALA A 48 -0.21 -9.93 -22.37
N GLN A 49 -0.38 -10.51 -21.17
CA GLN A 49 -0.76 -11.92 -21.04
C GLN A 49 -2.14 -12.10 -21.67
N PRO A 50 -2.29 -12.91 -22.74
CA PRO A 50 -3.62 -13.30 -23.19
C PRO A 50 -4.26 -14.04 -22.02
N ALA A 51 -5.41 -13.56 -21.56
CA ALA A 51 -6.17 -14.27 -20.55
C ALA A 51 -6.40 -15.69 -21.05
N ASP A 52 -5.67 -16.67 -20.51
CA ASP A 52 -5.90 -18.08 -20.78
C ASP A 52 -7.39 -18.34 -20.60
N ALA A 53 -8.05 -18.64 -21.71
CA ALA A 53 -9.49 -18.83 -21.83
C ALA A 53 -9.99 -20.06 -21.02
N ASP A 54 -9.07 -20.78 -20.37
CA ASP A 54 -9.34 -21.97 -19.55
C ASP A 54 -9.02 -21.77 -18.06
N ARG A 55 -8.82 -20.52 -17.59
CA ARG A 55 -8.80 -20.27 -16.15
C ARG A 55 -10.21 -20.40 -15.62
N GLU A 56 -10.60 -21.64 -15.27
CA GLU A 56 -11.84 -21.97 -14.56
C GLU A 56 -11.91 -21.06 -13.33
N VAL A 57 -12.72 -20.01 -13.42
CA VAL A 57 -12.97 -19.10 -12.31
C VAL A 57 -13.61 -19.97 -11.22
N PRO A 58 -12.97 -20.18 -10.05
CA PRO A 58 -13.60 -20.94 -9.01
C PRO A 58 -14.90 -20.23 -8.66
N LYS A 59 -16.04 -20.89 -8.93
CA LYS A 59 -17.35 -20.36 -8.57
C LYS A 59 -17.29 -20.09 -7.08
N ARG A 60 -17.43 -18.82 -6.72
CA ARG A 60 -17.43 -18.37 -5.32
C ARG A 60 -18.47 -19.19 -4.58
N THR A 61 -18.01 -20.14 -3.78
CA THR A 61 -18.88 -20.90 -2.90
C THR A 61 -19.53 -19.92 -1.92
N THR A 62 -20.75 -20.23 -1.51
CA THR A 62 -21.47 -19.47 -0.49
C THR A 62 -20.59 -19.32 0.75
N ILE A 63 -20.49 -18.09 1.24
CA ILE A 63 -19.72 -17.75 2.44
C ILE A 63 -20.21 -18.65 3.57
N HIS A 64 -19.30 -19.34 4.27
CA HIS A 64 -19.63 -20.11 5.46
C HIS A 64 -20.41 -19.21 6.43
N GLN A 65 -21.64 -19.59 6.77
CA GLN A 65 -22.44 -18.94 7.79
C GLN A 65 -21.80 -19.24 9.15
N THR A 66 -20.79 -18.45 9.50
CA THR A 66 -20.23 -18.40 10.83
C THR A 66 -20.94 -17.28 11.58
N GLU A 67 -21.66 -17.66 12.63
CA GLU A 67 -22.35 -16.77 13.57
C GLU A 67 -21.30 -16.02 14.42
N GLN A 68 -20.46 -15.20 13.78
CA GLN A 68 -19.53 -14.35 14.50
C GLN A 68 -20.32 -13.20 15.15
N PRO A 69 -20.22 -12.99 16.48
CA PRO A 69 -21.04 -12.00 17.19
C PRO A 69 -20.78 -10.56 16.72
N TRP A 70 -19.58 -10.25 16.20
CA TRP A 70 -19.27 -8.93 15.64
C TRP A 70 -19.96 -8.65 14.29
N LYS A 71 -20.45 -9.69 13.58
CA LYS A 71 -21.19 -9.54 12.32
C LYS A 71 -22.69 -9.31 12.54
N ALA A 72 -23.22 -9.67 13.71
CA ALA A 72 -24.63 -9.47 14.09
C ALA A 72 -24.95 -8.01 14.50
N SER A 73 -23.94 -7.15 14.64
CA SER A 73 -24.15 -5.74 14.97
C SER A 73 -24.56 -4.95 13.72
N THR A 74 -25.87 -4.93 13.45
CA THR A 74 -26.51 -4.05 12.45
C THR A 74 -26.64 -2.62 12.98
N SER A 75 -25.65 -2.10 13.69
CA SER A 75 -25.55 -0.65 13.97
C SER A 75 -24.79 0.03 12.84
N ARG A 76 -25.29 -0.09 11.60
CA ARG A 76 -24.93 0.80 10.50
C ARG A 76 -26.14 1.64 10.09
N VAL A 77 -26.78 2.26 11.08
CA VAL A 77 -27.52 3.49 10.81
C VAL A 77 -26.51 4.61 10.99
N PHE A 78 -26.19 5.29 9.89
CA PHE A 78 -25.43 6.54 9.93
C PHE A 78 -26.27 7.54 10.73
N VAL A 79 -25.90 7.77 11.99
CA VAL A 79 -26.56 8.77 12.84
C VAL A 79 -25.98 10.13 12.45
N PRO A 80 -26.74 11.03 11.79
CA PRO A 80 -26.22 12.35 11.49
C PRO A 80 -26.01 13.11 12.81
N ARG A 81 -24.75 13.40 13.15
CA ARG A 81 -24.42 14.31 14.26
C ARG A 81 -24.79 15.73 13.83
N PRO A 82 -25.66 16.45 14.56
CA PRO A 82 -25.90 17.86 14.28
C PRO A 82 -24.61 18.64 14.49
N ARG A 83 -24.22 19.44 13.49
CA ARG A 83 -23.08 20.35 13.60
C ARG A 83 -23.52 21.55 14.43
N GLY A 84 -23.05 21.66 15.67
CA GLY A 84 -23.25 22.86 16.49
C GLY A 84 -22.59 24.10 15.85
N PRO A 85 -23.08 25.32 16.15
CA PRO A 85 -22.54 26.54 15.59
C PRO A 85 -21.06 26.70 15.97
N ARG A 86 -20.20 27.02 15.00
CA ARG A 86 -18.80 27.37 15.26
C ARG A 86 -18.78 28.68 16.04
N LYS A 87 -18.13 28.68 17.21
CA LYS A 87 -17.89 29.87 18.03
C LYS A 87 -17.07 30.87 17.20
N VAL A 88 -17.71 31.90 16.67
CA VAL A 88 -17.01 33.07 16.14
C VAL A 88 -16.43 33.82 17.33
N GLY A 89 -15.12 34.07 17.27
CA GLY A 89 -14.35 34.65 18.38
C GLY A 89 -14.94 35.97 18.85
N GLY A 90 -15.07 36.10 20.17
CA GLY A 90 -15.24 37.39 20.82
C GLY A 90 -13.93 38.16 20.77
N SER A 91 -14.06 39.47 20.57
CA SER A 91 -12.99 40.47 20.53
C SER A 91 -11.99 40.38 21.67
#